data_AF-A0A6J0CW24-F1
#
_entry.id   AF-A0A6J0CW24-F1
#
_cell.length_a   1.000
_cell.length_b   1.000
_cell.length_c   1.000
_cell.angle_alpha   90.00
_cell.angle_beta   90.00
_cell.angle_gamma   90.00
#
_symmetry.space_group_name_H-M   'P 1'
#
loop_
_entity.id
_entity.type
_entity.pdbx_description
1 polymer ?
#
loop_
_entity_poly.entity_id
_entity_poly.type
_entity_poly.pdbx_seq_one_letter_code
_entity_poly.pdbx_strand_id
1 'polypeptide(L)'
;MFTLILFFLLLNIPLHMSSSIHPSCFWTMKQSEDKDGIFQPCAFILEAVHRPVDITEFIQPFKRRGGYHNNQFALALAFAVDQVNRNHDLLPNISLKFGFLAGGCKFMAKVYDIIQSSVKYHYNAPNYNCINLDRCSVVLSGPNLAESLVVGKSMDLYHSQQVVQFTFGPFHPILSDHEQFPYLYQMAPKDTSLAQAMISLMIHFSWNWIGLTISDNDHGIQFLSYLRREMEEKTVCFAFVNMIPVNMHLYVLRAETYYKQIMTSSSNVVIIYGDTDSTLALSYRMWESLGIQKIWVTTSQWDVTTRMRDFTFDAPQKTLTFAHHHAEISGFKLFLQTLSPLTTNTYLASLDWMNFNCEVSASNCKTLKNCLSNASLEWLGLQTFDMAFNDANYDIYDAVHIVAHFYQEKLLQGMDNVKGHQYNCLKLHSILRKTYFTYTVEKNVVMNQKEQLKAEYDIFQIWNFPNGLGLKVKIGMFSPYFPYGQQLHLYEDIIEWATGSTKVGLT
;
A
#
# COMPACT_ATOMS: atom_id res chain seq x y z
N MET A 1 32.02 -9.47 -40.84
CA MET A 1 33.12 -9.36 -39.85
C MET A 1 32.69 -8.68 -38.54
N PHE A 2 31.78 -7.70 -38.54
CA PHE A 2 31.29 -7.05 -37.29
C PHE A 2 30.40 -7.91 -36.39
N THR A 3 29.71 -8.93 -36.94
CA THR A 3 28.83 -9.82 -36.18
C THR A 3 29.57 -10.85 -35.32
N LEU A 4 30.80 -11.25 -35.69
CA LEU A 4 31.60 -12.18 -34.90
C LEU A 4 32.28 -11.52 -33.69
N ILE A 5 32.58 -10.21 -33.79
CA ILE A 5 33.24 -9.45 -32.71
C ILE A 5 32.25 -9.19 -31.56
N LEU A 6 30.97 -8.96 -31.87
CA LEU A 6 29.90 -8.85 -30.86
C LEU A 6 29.69 -10.17 -30.09
N PHE A 7 29.84 -11.30 -30.78
CA PHE A 7 29.69 -12.63 -30.17
C PHE A 7 30.86 -12.98 -29.24
N PHE A 8 32.08 -12.55 -29.57
CA PHE A 8 33.26 -12.73 -28.70
C PHE A 8 33.28 -11.76 -27.49
N LEU A 9 32.68 -10.57 -27.61
CA LEU A 9 32.50 -9.65 -26.48
C LEU A 9 31.49 -10.18 -25.44
N LEU A 10 30.48 -10.94 -25.87
CA LEU A 10 29.54 -11.62 -24.97
C LEU A 10 30.16 -12.81 -24.21
N LEU A 11 31.21 -13.42 -24.76
CA LEU A 11 31.90 -14.59 -24.18
C LEU A 11 32.98 -14.24 -23.13
N ASN A 12 33.40 -12.97 -23.06
CA ASN A 12 34.45 -12.50 -22.14
C ASN A 12 33.91 -11.68 -20.95
N ILE A 13 32.60 -11.65 -20.73
CA ILE A 13 32.05 -11.13 -19.48
C ILE A 13 32.33 -12.20 -18.41
N PRO A 14 33.02 -11.87 -17.29
CA PRO A 14 33.25 -12.83 -16.22
C PRO A 14 31.88 -13.35 -15.76
N LEU A 15 31.70 -14.67 -15.79
CA LEU A 15 30.58 -15.36 -15.16
C LEU A 15 30.71 -15.17 -13.64
N HIS A 16 30.31 -14.00 -13.15
CA HIS A 16 29.94 -13.84 -11.75
C HIS A 16 28.64 -14.61 -11.56
N MET A 17 28.66 -15.58 -10.66
CA MET A 17 27.50 -16.31 -10.16
C MET A 17 26.51 -15.31 -9.55
N SER A 18 25.61 -14.76 -10.38
CA SER A 18 24.45 -13.98 -9.98
C SER A 18 23.20 -14.78 -10.31
N SER A 19 22.41 -15.15 -9.30
CA SER A 19 21.10 -15.77 -9.50
C SER A 19 20.08 -14.69 -9.91
N SER A 20 20.15 -14.24 -11.15
CA SER A 20 19.15 -13.34 -11.71
C SER A 20 17.82 -14.08 -11.87
N ILE A 21 16.72 -13.47 -11.43
CA ILE A 21 15.41 -13.84 -11.97
C ILE A 21 15.43 -13.31 -13.41
N HIS A 22 15.53 -14.22 -14.39
CA HIS A 22 15.47 -13.83 -15.80
C HIS A 22 14.20 -12.98 -16.03
N PRO A 23 14.26 -11.83 -16.73
CA PRO A 23 13.10 -10.95 -16.92
C PRO A 23 11.85 -11.69 -17.40
N SER A 24 12.02 -12.72 -18.24
CA SER A 24 10.95 -13.63 -18.68
C SER A 24 10.22 -14.36 -17.55
N CYS A 25 10.89 -14.73 -16.45
CA CYS A 25 10.21 -15.34 -15.28
C CYS A 25 9.34 -14.33 -14.54
N PHE A 26 9.74 -13.06 -14.46
CA PHE A 26 8.89 -12.00 -13.90
C PHE A 26 7.61 -11.82 -14.75
N TRP A 27 7.76 -11.77 -16.07
CA TRP A 27 6.62 -11.71 -17.01
C TRP A 27 5.71 -12.94 -16.90
N THR A 28 6.30 -14.13 -16.73
CA THR A 28 5.56 -15.39 -16.65
C THR A 28 4.82 -15.54 -15.31
N MET A 29 5.39 -15.06 -14.20
CA MET A 29 4.71 -15.06 -12.89
C MET A 29 3.44 -14.21 -12.94
N LYS A 30 3.53 -12.94 -13.39
CA LYS A 30 2.35 -12.05 -13.50
C LYS A 30 1.30 -12.56 -14.50
N GLN A 31 1.72 -13.17 -15.62
CA GLN A 31 0.78 -13.80 -16.57
C GLN A 31 0.18 -15.11 -16.06
N SER A 32 0.88 -15.88 -15.22
CA SER A 32 0.37 -17.14 -14.66
C SER A 32 -0.68 -16.88 -13.58
N GLU A 33 -0.55 -15.81 -12.81
CA GLU A 33 -1.54 -15.38 -11.81
C GLU A 33 -2.88 -15.02 -12.45
N ASP A 34 -2.85 -14.41 -13.64
CA ASP A 34 -4.08 -14.10 -14.37
C ASP A 34 -4.76 -15.33 -14.98
N LYS A 35 -3.97 -16.36 -15.33
CA LYS A 35 -4.44 -17.59 -15.98
C LYS A 35 -4.84 -18.70 -15.02
N ASP A 36 -4.18 -18.84 -13.86
CA ASP A 36 -4.34 -19.98 -12.95
C ASP A 36 -5.49 -19.81 -11.94
N GLY A 37 -6.22 -18.69 -11.96
CA GLY A 37 -7.42 -18.51 -11.13
C GLY A 37 -7.14 -18.58 -9.62
N ILE A 38 -5.91 -18.27 -9.20
CA ILE A 38 -5.52 -18.25 -7.80
C ILE A 38 -6.42 -17.26 -7.06
N PHE A 39 -7.01 -17.72 -5.96
CA PHE A 39 -7.91 -16.95 -5.10
C PHE A 39 -7.16 -15.76 -4.51
N GLN A 40 -7.35 -14.57 -5.07
CA GLN A 40 -6.83 -13.33 -4.51
C GLN A 40 -7.94 -12.70 -3.67
N PRO A 41 -7.85 -12.75 -2.32
CA PRO A 41 -8.79 -12.03 -1.48
C PRO A 41 -8.55 -10.53 -1.67
N CYS A 42 -9.51 -9.83 -2.27
CA CYS A 42 -9.43 -8.38 -2.48
C CYS A 42 -10.17 -7.57 -1.40
N ALA A 43 -10.86 -8.26 -0.49
CA ALA A 43 -11.57 -7.67 0.62
C ALA A 43 -11.67 -8.62 1.81
N PHE A 44 -11.72 -8.02 3.00
CA PHE A 44 -11.95 -8.66 4.28
C PHE A 44 -13.31 -8.27 4.83
N ILE A 45 -13.96 -9.17 5.56
CA ILE A 45 -15.19 -8.89 6.29
C ILE A 45 -14.85 -8.91 7.77
N LEU A 46 -15.18 -7.85 8.50
CA LEU A 46 -14.99 -7.72 9.95
C LEU A 46 -16.34 -7.85 10.66
N GLU A 47 -16.40 -8.73 11.66
CA GLU A 47 -17.63 -9.07 12.39
C GLU A 47 -17.38 -9.11 13.90
N ALA A 48 -18.35 -8.66 14.70
CA ALA A 48 -18.36 -8.83 16.14
C ALA A 48 -19.07 -10.14 16.55
N VAL A 49 -18.52 -10.83 17.56
CA VAL A 49 -19.05 -12.10 18.08
C VAL A 49 -19.01 -12.14 19.60
N HIS A 50 -20.02 -12.78 20.21
CA HIS A 50 -20.10 -13.01 21.66
C HIS A 50 -19.39 -14.29 22.08
N ARG A 51 -18.12 -14.42 21.71
CA ARG A 51 -17.23 -15.50 22.16
C ARG A 51 -15.78 -15.05 22.03
N PRO A 52 -14.87 -15.58 22.85
CA PRO A 52 -13.45 -15.44 22.60
C PRO A 52 -13.10 -15.95 21.20
N VAL A 53 -12.22 -15.23 20.51
CA VAL A 53 -11.68 -15.62 19.21
C VAL A 53 -10.19 -15.90 19.38
N ASP A 54 -9.80 -17.11 19.06
CA ASP A 54 -8.40 -17.53 19.11
C ASP A 54 -7.68 -17.07 17.83
N ILE A 55 -6.46 -16.56 17.98
CA ILE A 55 -5.62 -16.11 16.86
C ILE A 55 -5.42 -17.18 15.78
N THR A 56 -5.46 -18.46 16.16
CA THR A 56 -5.33 -19.61 15.24
C THR A 56 -6.47 -19.68 14.22
N GLU A 57 -7.65 -19.13 14.52
CA GLU A 57 -8.77 -19.02 13.57
C GLU A 57 -8.40 -18.18 12.35
N PHE A 58 -7.52 -17.18 12.53
CA PHE A 58 -7.05 -16.32 11.46
C PHE A 58 -5.91 -16.95 10.67
N ILE A 59 -5.01 -17.69 11.33
CA ILE A 59 -3.79 -18.26 10.73
C ILE A 59 -4.09 -19.44 9.79
N GLN A 60 -5.04 -20.30 10.17
CA GLN A 60 -5.33 -21.54 9.45
C GLN A 60 -5.78 -21.32 7.99
N PRO A 61 -6.64 -20.34 7.68
CA PRO A 61 -6.95 -19.96 6.30
C PRO A 61 -5.73 -19.57 5.46
N PHE A 62 -4.74 -18.88 6.03
CA PHE A 62 -3.52 -18.48 5.31
C PHE A 62 -2.65 -19.69 4.95
N LYS A 63 -2.52 -20.65 5.87
CA LYS A 63 -1.75 -21.90 5.64
C LYS A 63 -2.26 -22.71 4.45
N ARG A 64 -3.59 -22.75 4.26
CA ARG A 64 -4.21 -23.60 3.22
C ARG A 64 -4.18 -22.97 1.83
N ARG A 65 -4.06 -21.64 1.71
CA ARG A 65 -4.37 -20.93 0.46
C ARG A 65 -3.17 -20.53 -0.40
N GLY A 66 -1.94 -20.55 0.10
CA GLY A 66 -0.72 -20.45 -0.71
C GLY A 66 -0.63 -19.23 -1.66
N GLY A 67 -1.45 -18.21 -1.46
CA GLY A 67 -1.44 -16.98 -2.25
C GLY A 67 -0.40 -16.02 -1.68
N TYR A 68 0.47 -15.49 -2.54
CA TYR A 68 1.60 -14.67 -2.16
C TYR A 68 1.24 -13.19 -1.95
N HIS A 69 0.19 -12.69 -2.62
CA HIS A 69 -0.26 -11.31 -2.53
C HIS A 69 -1.39 -11.12 -1.48
N ASN A 70 -1.31 -10.03 -0.70
CA ASN A 70 -2.20 -9.63 0.43
C ASN A 70 -1.95 -10.26 1.80
N ASN A 71 -0.88 -11.05 1.98
CA ASN A 71 -0.52 -11.61 3.30
C ASN A 71 -0.15 -10.52 4.32
N GLN A 72 0.50 -9.43 3.89
CA GLN A 72 0.88 -8.34 4.80
C GLN A 72 -0.33 -7.61 5.40
N PHE A 73 -1.33 -7.29 4.58
CA PHE A 73 -2.55 -6.58 5.01
C PHE A 73 -3.38 -7.43 5.95
N ALA A 74 -3.42 -8.72 5.66
CA ALA A 74 -4.16 -9.67 6.47
C ALA A 74 -3.46 -9.95 7.82
N LEU A 75 -2.13 -9.86 7.89
CA LEU A 75 -1.38 -9.86 9.15
C LEU A 75 -1.60 -8.58 9.96
N ALA A 76 -1.61 -7.41 9.30
CA ALA A 76 -1.94 -6.15 9.96
C ALA A 76 -3.37 -6.19 10.55
N LEU A 77 -4.33 -6.73 9.79
CA LEU A 77 -5.70 -6.96 10.25
C LEU A 77 -5.76 -7.93 11.44
N ALA A 78 -5.04 -9.06 11.36
CA ALA A 78 -4.98 -10.03 12.45
C ALA A 78 -4.36 -9.44 13.72
N PHE A 79 -3.31 -8.64 13.59
CA PHE A 79 -2.69 -7.94 14.70
C PHE A 79 -3.65 -6.95 15.37
N ALA A 80 -4.29 -6.09 14.58
CA ALA A 80 -5.24 -5.10 15.10
C ALA A 80 -6.42 -5.77 15.82
N VAL A 81 -6.94 -6.86 15.26
CA VAL A 81 -8.03 -7.64 15.87
C VAL A 81 -7.58 -8.34 17.16
N ASP A 82 -6.40 -8.98 17.17
CA ASP A 82 -5.85 -9.60 18.38
C ASP A 82 -5.62 -8.57 19.49
N GLN A 83 -5.09 -7.39 19.16
CA GLN A 83 -4.87 -6.32 20.12
C GLN A 83 -6.19 -5.82 20.73
N VAL A 84 -7.21 -5.55 19.91
CA VAL A 84 -8.54 -5.15 20.39
C VAL A 84 -9.14 -6.24 21.28
N ASN A 85 -9.08 -7.51 20.86
CA ASN A 85 -9.68 -8.62 21.61
C ASN A 85 -9.00 -8.91 22.94
N ARG A 86 -7.72 -8.56 23.09
CA ARG A 86 -6.97 -8.69 24.36
C ARG A 86 -7.19 -7.53 25.31
N ASN A 87 -7.75 -6.42 24.84
CA ASN A 87 -7.99 -5.25 25.66
C ASN A 87 -9.28 -5.43 26.47
N HIS A 88 -9.17 -5.70 27.77
CA HIS A 88 -10.34 -5.92 28.64
C HIS A 88 -11.21 -4.66 28.84
N ASP A 89 -10.66 -3.48 28.60
CA ASP A 89 -11.38 -2.20 28.73
C ASP A 89 -12.19 -1.87 27.45
N LEU A 90 -11.90 -2.55 26.34
CA LEU A 90 -12.53 -2.35 25.03
C LEU A 90 -13.26 -3.64 24.60
N LEU A 91 -14.58 -3.57 24.40
CA LEU A 91 -15.44 -4.70 24.04
C LEU A 91 -15.51 -5.84 25.07
N PRO A 92 -15.98 -5.58 26.32
CA PRO A 92 -16.14 -6.66 27.29
C PRO A 92 -17.15 -7.71 26.78
N ASN A 93 -16.76 -8.99 26.81
CA ASN A 93 -17.54 -10.15 26.33
C ASN A 93 -17.88 -10.17 24.82
N ILE A 94 -17.27 -9.28 24.03
CA ILE A 94 -17.36 -9.28 22.57
C ILE A 94 -15.95 -9.38 22.01
N SER A 95 -15.78 -10.18 20.97
CA SER A 95 -14.54 -10.23 20.21
C SER A 95 -14.83 -9.89 18.75
N LEU A 96 -13.87 -9.28 18.08
CA LEU A 96 -13.86 -9.13 16.64
C LEU A 96 -13.25 -10.38 16.00
N LYS A 97 -13.81 -10.77 14.86
CA LYS A 97 -13.22 -11.75 13.95
C LYS A 97 -13.28 -11.20 12.53
N PHE A 98 -12.43 -11.71 11.66
CA PHE A 98 -12.51 -11.38 10.25
C PHE A 98 -12.49 -12.62 9.36
N GLY A 99 -13.05 -12.47 8.17
CA GLY A 99 -13.04 -13.47 7.11
C GLY A 99 -12.66 -12.84 5.77
N PHE A 100 -12.51 -13.69 4.76
CA PHE A 100 -12.25 -13.26 3.39
C PHE A 100 -13.54 -13.31 2.59
N LEU A 101 -13.69 -12.38 1.65
CA LEU A 101 -14.76 -12.45 0.68
C LEU A 101 -14.61 -13.70 -0.20
N ALA A 102 -15.59 -14.61 -0.13
CA ALA A 102 -15.58 -15.85 -0.89
C ALA A 102 -15.63 -15.57 -2.40
N GLY A 103 -14.66 -16.11 -3.15
CA GLY A 103 -14.52 -15.95 -4.60
C GLY A 103 -13.68 -14.76 -5.04
N GLY A 104 -13.30 -13.87 -4.11
CA GLY A 104 -12.49 -12.68 -4.39
C GLY A 104 -13.13 -11.70 -5.38
N CYS A 105 -12.34 -10.77 -5.89
CA CYS A 105 -12.86 -9.71 -6.78
C CYS A 105 -13.27 -10.22 -8.16
N LYS A 106 -12.65 -11.29 -8.66
CA LYS A 106 -13.04 -11.92 -9.94
C LYS A 106 -14.47 -12.46 -9.87
N PHE A 107 -14.87 -13.06 -8.74
CA PHE A 107 -16.24 -13.50 -8.54
C PHE A 107 -17.20 -12.31 -8.43
N MET A 108 -16.84 -11.31 -7.62
CA MET A 108 -17.67 -10.10 -7.46
C MET A 108 -17.90 -9.36 -8.77
N ALA A 109 -16.86 -9.20 -9.60
CA ALA A 109 -16.98 -8.57 -10.91
C ALA A 109 -17.98 -9.33 -11.81
N LYS A 110 -17.87 -10.66 -11.89
CA LYS A 110 -18.82 -11.49 -12.65
C LYS A 110 -20.24 -11.35 -12.13
N VAL A 111 -20.39 -11.36 -10.81
CA VAL A 111 -21.68 -11.24 -10.14
C VAL A 111 -22.30 -9.87 -10.43
N TYR A 112 -21.51 -8.79 -10.34
CA TYR A 112 -21.91 -7.44 -10.70
C TYR A 112 -22.37 -7.34 -12.17
N ASP A 113 -21.59 -7.89 -13.11
CA ASP A 113 -21.92 -7.90 -14.54
C ASP A 113 -23.25 -8.62 -14.83
N ILE A 114 -23.50 -9.74 -14.14
CA ILE A 114 -24.74 -10.51 -14.26
C ILE A 114 -25.94 -9.67 -13.79
N ILE A 115 -25.83 -9.00 -12.64
CA ILE A 115 -26.92 -8.15 -12.14
C ILE A 115 -27.15 -6.98 -13.08
N GLN A 116 -26.09 -6.27 -13.47
CA GLN A 116 -26.22 -5.09 -14.30
C GLN A 116 -26.89 -5.45 -15.63
N SER A 117 -26.57 -6.63 -16.18
CA SER A 117 -27.27 -7.21 -17.32
C SER A 117 -28.74 -7.50 -17.00
N SER A 118 -29.05 -8.14 -15.87
CA SER A 118 -30.44 -8.45 -15.47
C SER A 118 -31.31 -7.19 -15.33
N VAL A 119 -30.79 -6.13 -14.71
CA VAL A 119 -31.46 -4.83 -14.55
C VAL A 119 -31.66 -4.16 -15.92
N LYS A 120 -30.63 -4.18 -16.77
CA LYS A 120 -30.70 -3.61 -18.13
C LYS A 120 -31.73 -4.32 -19.01
N TYR A 121 -31.85 -5.64 -18.88
CA TYR A 121 -32.76 -6.48 -19.67
C TYR A 121 -34.12 -6.73 -18.99
N HIS A 122 -34.45 -6.01 -17.92
CA HIS A 122 -35.71 -6.15 -17.16
C HIS A 122 -36.02 -7.58 -16.71
N TYR A 123 -35.00 -8.40 -16.49
CA TYR A 123 -35.18 -9.63 -15.74
C TYR A 123 -35.41 -9.23 -14.30
N ASN A 124 -36.55 -9.63 -13.72
CA ASN A 124 -36.80 -9.46 -12.30
C ASN A 124 -35.63 -10.07 -11.53
N ALA A 125 -34.76 -9.22 -10.98
CA ALA A 125 -33.76 -9.67 -10.03
C ALA A 125 -34.52 -10.42 -8.92
N PRO A 126 -34.11 -11.64 -8.57
CA PRO A 126 -34.83 -12.41 -7.56
C PRO A 126 -34.90 -11.61 -6.26
N ASN A 127 -36.11 -11.16 -5.90
CA ASN A 127 -36.40 -10.42 -4.65
C ASN A 127 -36.37 -11.33 -3.41
N TYR A 128 -35.65 -12.45 -3.47
CA TYR A 128 -35.44 -13.34 -2.35
C TYR A 128 -33.95 -13.29 -2.00
N ASN A 129 -33.62 -12.43 -1.04
CA ASN A 129 -32.32 -12.51 -0.40
C ASN A 129 -32.41 -13.64 0.65
N CYS A 130 -31.95 -14.84 0.30
CA CYS A 130 -31.91 -15.98 1.23
C CYS A 130 -30.81 -15.83 2.30
N ILE A 131 -30.02 -14.75 2.23
CA ILE A 131 -29.01 -14.41 3.22
C ILE A 131 -29.60 -13.31 4.10
N ASN A 132 -30.10 -13.70 5.26
CA ASN A 132 -30.39 -12.76 6.33
C ASN A 132 -29.05 -12.16 6.80
N LEU A 133 -28.60 -11.07 6.18
CA LEU A 133 -27.63 -10.18 6.81
C LEU A 133 -28.38 -9.39 7.89
N ASP A 134 -28.80 -10.09 8.95
CA ASP A 134 -29.34 -9.49 10.17
C ASP A 134 -28.26 -8.72 10.96
N ARG A 135 -27.13 -8.39 10.34
CA ARG A 135 -25.95 -7.81 11.00
C ARG A 135 -25.32 -6.79 10.07
N CYS A 136 -24.95 -5.65 10.67
CA CYS A 136 -24.11 -4.68 9.98
C CYS A 136 -22.76 -5.33 9.66
N SER A 137 -22.46 -5.45 8.37
CA SER A 137 -21.21 -6.05 7.90
C SER A 137 -20.23 -4.95 7.55
N VAL A 138 -19.04 -5.00 8.15
CA VAL A 138 -17.98 -4.05 7.79
C VAL A 138 -17.03 -4.74 6.83
N VAL A 139 -16.78 -4.12 5.68
CA VAL A 139 -15.93 -4.66 4.63
C VAL A 139 -14.70 -3.76 4.48
N LEU A 140 -13.50 -4.34 4.52
CA LEU A 140 -12.25 -3.64 4.21
C LEU A 140 -11.80 -4.05 2.80
N SER A 141 -11.65 -3.12 1.86
CA SER A 141 -11.18 -3.41 0.50
C SER A 141 -9.97 -2.55 0.12
N GLY A 142 -9.10 -3.08 -0.73
CA GLY A 142 -7.89 -2.39 -1.16
C GLY A 142 -6.70 -3.32 -1.31
N PRO A 143 -5.51 -2.78 -1.62
CA PRO A 143 -5.23 -1.36 -1.85
C PRO A 143 -5.54 -0.90 -3.29
N ASN A 144 -5.96 -1.81 -4.17
CA ASN A 144 -6.20 -1.49 -5.58
C ASN A 144 -7.55 -0.77 -5.76
N LEU A 145 -7.54 0.33 -6.52
CA LEU A 145 -8.74 1.10 -6.85
C LEU A 145 -9.80 0.25 -7.57
N ALA A 146 -9.39 -0.55 -8.57
CA ALA A 146 -10.31 -1.38 -9.33
C ALA A 146 -11.01 -2.42 -8.44
N GLU A 147 -10.27 -3.01 -7.51
CA GLU A 147 -10.84 -3.94 -6.52
C GLU A 147 -11.85 -3.25 -5.60
N SER A 148 -11.49 -2.08 -5.06
CA SER A 148 -12.37 -1.31 -4.17
C SER A 148 -13.65 -0.85 -4.88
N LEU A 149 -13.54 -0.45 -6.16
CA LEU A 149 -14.70 -0.10 -7.00
C LEU A 149 -15.62 -1.29 -7.25
N VAL A 150 -15.05 -2.46 -7.59
CA VAL A 150 -15.85 -3.68 -7.79
C VAL A 150 -16.58 -4.08 -6.52
N VAL A 151 -15.91 -4.04 -5.37
CA VAL A 151 -16.53 -4.33 -4.08
C VAL A 151 -17.63 -3.31 -3.78
N GLY A 152 -17.35 -2.01 -3.90
CA GLY A 152 -18.33 -0.97 -3.56
C GLY A 152 -19.57 -0.98 -4.42
N LYS A 153 -19.41 -1.10 -5.75
CA LYS A 153 -20.55 -1.20 -6.66
C LYS A 153 -21.38 -2.46 -6.42
N SER A 154 -20.74 -3.57 -6.09
CA SER A 154 -21.45 -4.82 -5.78
C SER A 154 -22.22 -4.73 -4.46
N MET A 155 -21.60 -4.16 -3.42
CA MET A 155 -22.22 -4.02 -2.10
C MET A 155 -23.39 -3.03 -2.14
N ASP A 156 -23.28 -1.94 -2.91
CA ASP A 156 -24.39 -1.02 -3.10
C ASP A 156 -25.58 -1.68 -3.82
N LEU A 157 -25.33 -2.57 -4.80
CA LEU A 157 -26.40 -3.28 -5.48
C LEU A 157 -27.08 -4.38 -4.64
N TYR A 158 -26.32 -5.17 -3.85
CA TYR A 158 -26.87 -6.31 -3.11
C TYR A 158 -27.29 -6.02 -1.67
N HIS A 159 -26.53 -5.16 -1.00
CA HIS A 159 -26.55 -5.01 0.45
C HIS A 159 -26.50 -3.53 0.86
N SER A 160 -27.07 -2.65 0.03
CA SER A 160 -27.22 -1.24 0.34
C SER A 160 -27.79 -1.09 1.75
N GLN A 161 -27.23 -0.17 2.54
CA GLN A 161 -27.59 0.09 3.95
C GLN A 161 -27.24 -1.02 4.96
N GLN A 162 -26.79 -2.20 4.52
CA GLN A 162 -26.41 -3.34 5.39
C GLN A 162 -24.89 -3.54 5.48
N VAL A 163 -24.14 -2.87 4.60
CA VAL A 163 -22.67 -2.92 4.54
C VAL A 163 -22.09 -1.51 4.67
N VAL A 164 -21.06 -1.38 5.49
CA VAL A 164 -20.16 -0.22 5.50
C VAL A 164 -18.82 -0.68 4.96
N GLN A 165 -18.30 0.03 3.95
CA GLN A 165 -17.02 -0.29 3.33
C GLN A 165 -15.97 0.70 3.79
N PHE A 166 -14.87 0.21 4.33
CA PHE A 166 -13.64 0.95 4.53
C PHE A 166 -12.64 0.60 3.43
N THR A 167 -11.99 1.59 2.83
CA THR A 167 -10.91 1.35 1.87
C THR A 167 -9.56 1.70 2.50
N PHE A 168 -8.59 0.81 2.32
CA PHE A 168 -7.19 1.04 2.71
C PHE A 168 -6.31 1.17 1.45
N GLY A 169 -5.17 1.85 1.54
CA GLY A 169 -4.30 2.08 0.39
C GLY A 169 -4.28 3.55 -0.06
N PRO A 170 -4.02 3.85 -1.34
CA PRO A 170 -4.00 5.23 -1.83
C PRO A 170 -5.40 5.87 -1.77
N PHE A 171 -5.46 7.15 -1.41
CA PHE A 171 -6.70 7.93 -1.48
C PHE A 171 -7.06 8.21 -2.94
N HIS A 172 -8.29 7.88 -3.34
CA HIS A 172 -8.79 8.13 -4.69
C HIS A 172 -10.05 9.01 -4.65
N PRO A 173 -10.04 10.21 -5.27
CA PRO A 173 -11.20 11.12 -5.25
C PRO A 173 -12.52 10.50 -5.72
N ILE A 174 -12.47 9.57 -6.67
CA ILE A 174 -13.66 8.88 -7.22
C ILE A 174 -14.41 8.07 -6.17
N LEU A 175 -13.73 7.56 -5.14
CA LEU A 175 -14.34 6.80 -4.06
C LEU A 175 -15.05 7.70 -3.03
N SER A 176 -14.82 9.01 -3.08
CA SER A 176 -15.50 10.01 -2.24
C SER A 176 -16.78 10.58 -2.87
N ASP A 177 -17.20 10.06 -4.03
CA ASP A 177 -18.51 10.38 -4.60
C ASP A 177 -19.60 9.66 -3.80
N HIS A 178 -20.21 10.37 -2.83
CA HIS A 178 -21.26 9.82 -1.98
C HIS A 178 -22.59 9.55 -2.70
N GLU A 179 -22.78 10.05 -3.93
CA GLU A 179 -23.93 9.66 -4.75
C GLU A 179 -23.72 8.26 -5.32
N GLN A 180 -22.49 7.93 -5.72
CA GLN A 180 -22.12 6.59 -6.21
C GLN A 180 -21.81 5.60 -5.09
N PHE A 181 -21.25 6.07 -3.97
CA PHE A 181 -20.76 5.24 -2.87
C PHE A 181 -21.20 5.80 -1.51
N PRO A 182 -22.50 5.70 -1.16
CA PRO A 182 -23.04 6.31 0.06
C PRO A 182 -22.50 5.71 1.37
N TYR A 183 -22.05 4.44 1.36
CA TYR A 183 -21.57 3.73 2.55
C TYR A 183 -20.07 3.39 2.51
N LEU A 184 -19.31 4.06 1.62
CA LEU A 184 -17.87 3.87 1.47
C LEU A 184 -17.10 5.01 2.15
N TYR A 185 -16.10 4.64 2.94
CA TYR A 185 -15.20 5.55 3.63
C TYR A 185 -13.75 5.19 3.33
N GLN A 186 -12.96 6.17 2.90
CA GLN A 186 -11.53 5.99 2.73
C GLN A 186 -10.83 6.21 4.06
N MET A 187 -10.05 5.22 4.50
CA MET A 187 -9.20 5.32 5.69
C MET A 187 -7.97 6.18 5.41
N ALA A 188 -7.47 6.07 4.19
CA ALA A 188 -6.35 6.84 3.72
C ALA A 188 -6.66 8.33 3.82
N PRO A 189 -5.79 9.14 4.44
CA PRO A 189 -5.93 10.58 4.40
C PRO A 189 -5.77 11.10 2.97
N LYS A 190 -6.43 12.21 2.68
CA LYS A 190 -6.24 12.90 1.41
C LYS A 190 -4.88 13.61 1.40
N ASP A 191 -4.13 13.43 0.32
CA ASP A 191 -2.83 14.10 0.07
C ASP A 191 -2.98 15.61 -0.19
N THR A 192 -3.42 16.34 0.83
CA THR A 192 -3.71 17.77 0.75
C THR A 192 -2.46 18.64 0.79
N SER A 193 -1.39 18.15 1.43
CA SER A 193 -0.16 18.90 1.68
C SER A 193 1.10 18.21 1.14
N LEU A 194 0.98 17.06 0.48
CA LEU A 194 2.12 16.31 -0.06
C LEU A 194 2.94 17.13 -1.06
N ALA A 195 2.27 17.81 -2.00
CA ALA A 195 2.93 18.68 -2.97
C ALA A 195 3.71 19.80 -2.27
N GLN A 196 3.12 20.41 -1.24
CA GLN A 196 3.77 21.45 -0.45
C GLN A 196 4.98 20.89 0.30
N ALA A 197 4.86 19.69 0.87
CA ALA A 197 5.95 19.00 1.56
C ALA A 197 7.13 18.70 0.63
N MET A 198 6.86 18.11 -0.55
CA MET A 198 7.87 17.81 -1.56
C MET A 198 8.55 19.09 -2.06
N ILE A 199 7.81 20.14 -2.38
CA ILE A 199 8.41 21.40 -2.85
C ILE A 199 9.22 22.08 -1.74
N SER A 200 8.79 22.01 -0.49
CA SER A 200 9.56 22.53 0.65
C SER A 200 10.91 21.81 0.77
N LEU A 201 10.93 20.49 0.55
CA LEU A 201 12.16 19.70 0.50
C LEU A 201 13.08 20.13 -0.65
N MET A 202 12.52 20.36 -1.85
CA MET A 202 13.32 20.83 -3.01
C MET A 202 13.99 22.17 -2.72
N ILE A 203 13.26 23.10 -2.11
CA ILE A 203 13.76 24.43 -1.78
C ILE A 203 14.87 24.34 -0.73
N HIS A 204 14.67 23.53 0.30
CA HIS A 204 15.67 23.32 1.35
C HIS A 204 17.02 22.87 0.78
N PHE A 205 17.01 21.91 -0.16
CA PHE A 205 18.23 21.43 -0.83
C PHE A 205 18.66 22.27 -2.05
N SER A 206 17.98 23.39 -2.32
CA SER A 206 18.23 24.25 -3.49
C SER A 206 18.15 23.53 -4.85
N TRP A 207 17.29 22.51 -4.94
CA TRP A 207 17.01 21.77 -6.16
C TRP A 207 16.04 22.55 -7.05
N ASN A 208 16.59 23.36 -7.96
CA ASN A 208 15.81 24.24 -8.82
C ASN A 208 15.30 23.56 -10.10
N TRP A 209 15.87 22.43 -10.50
CA TRP A 209 15.44 21.65 -11.66
C TRP A 209 15.07 20.25 -11.20
N ILE A 210 13.81 19.88 -11.41
CA ILE A 210 13.26 18.58 -11.01
C ILE A 210 12.62 17.85 -12.19
N GLY A 211 12.82 16.55 -12.28
CA GLY A 211 12.05 15.67 -13.15
C GLY A 211 10.74 15.27 -12.47
N LEU A 212 9.68 15.07 -13.25
CA LEU A 212 8.42 14.52 -12.74
C LEU A 212 7.98 13.35 -13.61
N THR A 213 7.63 12.23 -12.97
CA THR A 213 7.02 11.08 -13.62
C THR A 213 5.76 10.68 -12.87
N ILE A 214 4.63 10.65 -13.57
CA ILE A 214 3.32 10.36 -12.97
C ILE A 214 2.51 9.37 -13.80
N SER A 215 1.51 8.73 -13.18
CA SER A 215 0.52 7.96 -13.90
C SER A 215 -0.37 8.89 -14.74
N ASP A 216 -0.66 8.51 -15.98
CA ASP A 216 -1.57 9.23 -16.88
C ASP A 216 -3.03 8.88 -16.54
N ASN A 217 -3.48 9.37 -15.39
CA ASN A 217 -4.83 9.25 -14.88
C ASN A 217 -5.20 10.46 -14.01
N ASP A 218 -6.46 10.53 -13.56
CA ASP A 218 -6.97 11.66 -12.77
C ASP A 218 -6.13 11.91 -11.51
N HIS A 219 -5.62 10.86 -10.88
CA HIS A 219 -4.79 10.94 -9.68
C HIS A 219 -3.44 11.63 -9.97
N GLY A 220 -2.73 11.21 -11.01
CA GLY A 220 -1.49 11.86 -11.43
C GLY A 220 -1.70 13.29 -11.95
N ILE A 221 -2.76 13.53 -12.72
CA ILE A 221 -3.10 14.87 -13.24
C ILE A 221 -3.40 15.85 -12.10
N GLN A 222 -4.18 15.42 -11.10
CA GLN A 222 -4.48 16.23 -9.93
C GLN A 222 -3.21 16.58 -9.16
N PHE A 223 -2.32 15.60 -8.95
CA PHE A 223 -1.04 15.84 -8.27
C PHE A 223 -0.13 16.81 -9.03
N LEU A 224 -0.05 16.70 -10.37
CA LEU A 224 0.66 17.68 -11.20
C LEU A 224 0.12 19.10 -11.04
N SER A 225 -1.21 19.24 -10.95
CA SER A 225 -1.85 20.54 -10.71
C SER A 225 -1.46 21.12 -9.35
N TYR A 226 -1.45 20.29 -8.30
CA TYR A 226 -1.01 20.71 -6.96
C TYR A 226 0.47 21.10 -6.94
N LEU A 227 1.36 20.30 -7.54
CA LEU A 227 2.78 20.66 -7.64
C LEU A 227 2.99 21.98 -8.37
N ARG A 228 2.32 22.19 -9.52
CA ARG A 228 2.41 23.46 -10.27
C ARG A 228 2.03 24.65 -9.39
N ARG A 229 0.91 24.56 -8.69
CA ARG A 229 0.47 25.62 -7.76
C ARG A 229 1.48 25.85 -6.65
N GLU A 230 2.06 24.79 -6.08
CA GLU A 230 3.07 24.94 -5.04
C GLU A 230 4.42 25.45 -5.56
N MET A 231 4.67 25.37 -6.86
CA MET A 231 5.86 25.90 -7.53
C MET A 231 5.67 27.33 -8.05
N GLU A 232 4.43 27.81 -8.16
CA GLU A 232 4.15 29.20 -8.54
C GLU A 232 4.89 30.16 -7.59
N GLU A 233 5.59 31.12 -8.19
CA GLU A 233 6.40 32.13 -7.47
C GLU A 233 7.59 31.59 -6.66
N LYS A 234 7.95 30.30 -6.83
CA LYS A 234 9.14 29.67 -6.22
C LYS A 234 10.22 29.38 -7.29
N THR A 235 11.44 29.09 -6.85
CA THR A 235 12.62 28.90 -7.74
C THR A 235 12.71 27.51 -8.39
N VAL A 236 11.71 26.65 -8.18
CA VAL A 236 11.73 25.25 -8.63
C VAL A 236 10.98 25.12 -9.95
N CYS A 237 11.60 24.46 -10.93
CA CYS A 237 11.09 24.27 -12.29
C CYS A 237 11.13 22.80 -12.70
N PHE A 238 10.19 22.38 -13.55
CA PHE A 238 10.25 21.06 -14.17
C PHE A 238 11.27 21.04 -15.30
N ALA A 239 12.25 20.13 -15.22
CA ALA A 239 13.13 19.79 -16.33
C ALA A 239 12.41 18.94 -17.38
N PHE A 240 11.51 18.06 -16.93
CA PHE A 240 10.61 17.27 -17.78
C PHE A 240 9.39 16.82 -16.97
N VAL A 241 8.31 16.49 -17.68
CA VAL A 241 7.11 15.86 -17.11
C VAL A 241 6.75 14.66 -17.98
N ASN A 242 6.87 13.47 -17.41
CA ASN A 242 6.52 12.21 -18.05
C ASN A 242 5.19 11.70 -17.49
N MET A 243 4.18 11.62 -18.35
CA MET A 243 2.90 10.98 -18.04
C MET A 243 2.93 9.57 -18.60
N ILE A 244 2.91 8.57 -17.73
CA ILE A 244 3.03 7.15 -18.07
C ILE A 244 1.63 6.55 -18.26
N PRO A 245 1.27 6.10 -19.48
CA PRO A 245 -0.06 5.59 -19.80
C PRO A 245 -0.39 4.35 -18.98
N VAL A 246 -1.56 4.30 -18.35
CA VAL A 246 -2.06 3.09 -17.67
C VAL A 246 -2.21 1.92 -18.67
N ASN A 247 -2.53 2.22 -19.93
CA ASN A 247 -2.64 1.22 -20.99
C ASN A 247 -1.26 0.68 -21.40
N MET A 248 -1.08 -0.63 -21.27
CA MET A 248 0.20 -1.30 -21.55
C MET A 248 0.66 -1.17 -23.01
N HIS A 249 -0.25 -1.19 -23.99
CA HIS A 249 0.12 -1.05 -25.39
C HIS A 249 0.67 0.34 -25.70
N LEU A 250 0.01 1.39 -25.21
CA LEU A 250 0.49 2.76 -25.34
C LEU A 250 1.81 2.97 -24.60
N TYR A 251 1.95 2.35 -23.43
CA TYR A 251 3.18 2.39 -22.64
C TYR A 251 4.38 1.82 -23.41
N VAL A 252 4.26 0.60 -23.96
CA VAL A 252 5.36 -0.07 -24.69
C VAL A 252 5.88 0.78 -25.85
N LEU A 253 4.98 1.47 -26.57
CA LEU A 253 5.35 2.35 -27.68
C LEU A 253 6.15 3.58 -27.24
N ARG A 254 6.06 4.00 -25.97
CA ARG A 254 6.67 5.23 -25.45
C ARG A 254 7.76 4.99 -24.39
N ALA A 255 7.92 3.76 -23.92
CA ALA A 255 8.83 3.40 -22.83
C ALA A 255 10.28 3.88 -23.07
N GLU A 256 10.79 3.71 -24.29
CA GLU A 256 12.13 4.17 -24.68
C GLU A 256 12.26 5.70 -24.62
N THR A 257 11.22 6.43 -25.00
CA THR A 257 11.20 7.91 -24.93
C THR A 257 11.29 8.38 -23.48
N TYR A 258 10.52 7.79 -22.57
CA TYR A 258 10.57 8.14 -21.15
C TYR A 258 11.95 7.87 -20.54
N TYR A 259 12.53 6.71 -20.86
CA TYR A 259 13.90 6.37 -20.45
C TYR A 259 14.91 7.39 -20.96
N LYS A 260 14.87 7.73 -22.26
CA LYS A 260 15.79 8.71 -22.85
C LYS A 260 15.65 10.08 -22.18
N GLN A 261 14.43 10.57 -21.95
CA GLN A 261 14.19 11.86 -21.29
C GLN A 261 14.77 11.91 -19.87
N ILE A 262 14.62 10.85 -19.08
CA ILE A 262 15.17 10.78 -17.71
C ILE A 262 16.70 10.76 -17.76
N MET A 263 17.28 9.97 -18.67
CA MET A 263 18.74 9.81 -18.78
C MET A 263 19.45 11.05 -19.31
N THR A 264 18.86 11.76 -20.28
CA THR A 264 19.48 12.94 -20.88
C THR A 264 19.24 14.22 -20.08
N SER A 265 18.31 14.21 -19.13
CA SER A 265 18.05 15.35 -18.26
C SER A 265 19.22 15.59 -17.30
N SER A 266 19.62 16.87 -17.18
CA SER A 266 20.57 17.36 -16.17
C SER A 266 19.99 17.36 -14.75
N SER A 267 18.67 17.17 -14.59
CA SER A 267 18.05 17.09 -13.27
C SER A 267 18.50 15.82 -12.54
N ASN A 268 19.08 15.97 -11.36
CA ASN A 268 19.45 14.83 -10.51
C ASN A 268 18.27 14.27 -9.72
N VAL A 269 17.21 15.07 -9.51
CA VAL A 269 16.04 14.69 -8.71
C VAL A 269 14.86 14.37 -9.63
N VAL A 270 14.15 13.28 -9.35
CA VAL A 270 12.94 12.89 -10.10
C VAL A 270 11.84 12.49 -9.11
N ILE A 271 10.73 13.23 -9.13
CA ILE A 271 9.53 12.88 -8.38
C ILE A 271 8.77 11.78 -9.13
N ILE A 272 8.38 10.73 -8.41
CA ILE A 272 7.52 9.66 -8.90
C ILE A 272 6.25 9.63 -8.05
N TYR A 273 5.09 9.78 -8.72
CA TYR A 273 3.79 9.73 -8.04
C TYR A 273 2.71 9.06 -8.90
N GLY A 274 1.97 8.12 -8.32
CA GLY A 274 0.91 7.41 -9.01
C GLY A 274 0.66 6.04 -8.40
N ASP A 275 -0.02 5.19 -9.17
CA ASP A 275 -0.44 3.88 -8.68
C ASP A 275 0.71 2.86 -8.74
N THR A 276 0.87 2.10 -7.67
CA THR A 276 1.97 1.15 -7.46
C THR A 276 1.80 -0.19 -8.18
N ASP A 277 0.61 -0.48 -8.70
CA ASP A 277 0.35 -1.59 -9.62
C ASP A 277 -0.03 -1.07 -11.02
N SER A 278 0.87 -0.26 -11.59
CA SER A 278 0.69 0.33 -12.91
C SER A 278 1.94 0.20 -13.78
N THR A 279 1.82 0.64 -15.03
CA THR A 279 2.95 0.81 -15.97
C THR A 279 4.01 1.79 -15.44
N LEU A 280 3.65 2.74 -14.58
CA LEU A 280 4.61 3.60 -13.87
C LEU A 280 5.49 2.75 -12.93
N ALA A 281 4.90 1.83 -12.18
CA ALA A 281 5.63 0.92 -11.30
C ALA A 281 6.56 -0.03 -12.08
N LEU A 282 6.10 -0.51 -13.24
CA LEU A 282 6.95 -1.27 -14.16
C LEU A 282 8.14 -0.42 -14.67
N SER A 283 7.89 0.84 -15.01
CA SER A 283 8.93 1.75 -15.48
C SER A 283 9.97 2.02 -14.41
N TYR A 284 9.54 2.32 -13.18
CA TYR A 284 10.42 2.59 -12.07
C TYR A 284 11.35 1.41 -11.79
N ARG A 285 10.78 0.20 -11.69
CA ARG A 285 11.55 -1.05 -11.56
C ARG A 285 12.56 -1.24 -12.69
N MET A 286 12.13 -0.98 -13.93
CA MET A 286 13.03 -1.08 -15.09
C MET A 286 14.18 -0.06 -15.00
N TRP A 287 13.91 1.17 -14.59
CA TRP A 287 14.92 2.22 -14.43
C TRP A 287 15.92 1.90 -13.33
N GLU A 288 15.46 1.34 -12.21
CA GLU A 288 16.36 0.81 -11.17
C GLU A 288 17.23 -0.32 -11.72
N SER A 289 16.65 -1.27 -12.47
CA SER A 289 17.41 -2.38 -13.08
C SER A 289 18.48 -1.94 -14.08
N LEU A 290 18.24 -0.81 -14.75
CA LEU A 290 19.17 -0.21 -15.70
C LEU A 290 20.24 0.66 -15.01
N GLY A 291 20.20 0.75 -13.67
CA GLY A 291 21.18 1.49 -12.88
C GLY A 291 21.06 3.01 -13.03
N ILE A 292 19.87 3.54 -13.33
CA ILE A 292 19.66 4.98 -13.48
C ILE A 292 20.04 5.69 -12.16
N GLN A 293 21.01 6.59 -12.25
CA GLN A 293 21.52 7.33 -11.09
C GLN A 293 20.78 8.65 -10.92
N LYS A 294 19.59 8.61 -10.29
CA LYS A 294 18.82 9.79 -9.88
C LYS A 294 18.46 9.69 -8.40
N ILE A 295 18.16 10.83 -7.78
CA ILE A 295 17.50 10.91 -6.48
C ILE A 295 15.99 10.81 -6.75
N TRP A 296 15.41 9.67 -6.40
CA TRP A 296 13.99 9.41 -6.52
C TRP A 296 13.26 10.00 -5.32
N VAL A 297 12.20 10.76 -5.56
CA VAL A 297 11.34 11.31 -4.50
C VAL A 297 9.94 10.76 -4.70
N THR A 298 9.42 10.02 -3.73
CA THR A 298 8.18 9.26 -3.86
C THR A 298 7.40 9.16 -2.55
N THR A 299 6.32 8.37 -2.53
CA THR A 299 5.50 8.11 -1.35
C THR A 299 5.76 6.71 -0.77
N SER A 300 5.43 6.48 0.50
CA SER A 300 5.67 5.20 1.20
C SER A 300 5.01 3.98 0.56
N GLN A 301 4.02 4.21 -0.29
CA GLN A 301 3.38 3.16 -1.09
C GLN A 301 4.38 2.49 -2.05
N TRP A 302 5.42 3.22 -2.48
CA TRP A 302 6.46 2.76 -3.39
C TRP A 302 7.61 2.00 -2.69
N ASP A 303 7.63 1.96 -1.36
CA ASP A 303 8.66 1.24 -0.61
C ASP A 303 8.64 -0.29 -0.88
N VAL A 304 7.50 -0.80 -1.35
CA VAL A 304 7.28 -2.20 -1.73
C VAL A 304 7.78 -2.50 -3.15
N THR A 305 7.89 -1.50 -4.02
CA THR A 305 8.15 -1.72 -5.46
C THR A 305 9.62 -1.78 -5.84
N THR A 306 10.55 -1.35 -4.98
CA THR A 306 12.02 -1.29 -5.21
C THR A 306 12.78 -2.61 -5.01
N ARG A 307 12.07 -3.74 -4.96
CA ARG A 307 12.60 -5.06 -4.59
C ARG A 307 13.35 -5.79 -5.72
N MET A 308 14.46 -5.23 -6.20
CA MET A 308 15.38 -5.97 -7.05
C MET A 308 16.51 -6.63 -6.26
N ARG A 309 16.78 -7.89 -6.61
CA ARG A 309 17.77 -8.79 -5.99
C ARG A 309 19.21 -8.33 -6.10
N ASP A 310 19.50 -7.41 -7.01
CA ASP A 310 20.86 -7.07 -7.37
C ASP A 310 21.09 -5.58 -7.10
N PHE A 311 21.15 -5.19 -5.82
CA PHE A 311 22.01 -4.05 -5.49
C PHE A 311 23.44 -4.53 -5.75
N THR A 312 23.95 -4.24 -6.95
CA THR A 312 25.39 -4.27 -7.17
C THR A 312 26.03 -3.49 -6.02
N PHE A 313 27.05 -4.08 -5.39
CA PHE A 313 27.84 -3.41 -4.35
C PHE A 313 28.06 -1.94 -4.76
N ASP A 314 27.70 -1.01 -3.87
CA ASP A 314 27.76 0.45 -4.05
C ASP A 314 26.54 1.12 -4.72
N ALA A 315 25.32 0.57 -4.63
CA ALA A 315 24.10 1.32 -4.98
C ALA A 315 23.84 2.41 -3.93
N PRO A 316 24.06 3.70 -4.23
CA PRO A 316 24.03 4.73 -3.21
C PRO A 316 22.60 5.05 -2.74
N GLN A 317 22.44 5.58 -1.52
CA GLN A 317 21.13 5.94 -0.97
C GLN A 317 20.48 7.03 -1.83
N LYS A 318 19.39 6.67 -2.52
CA LYS A 318 18.87 7.46 -3.64
C LYS A 318 17.36 7.61 -3.65
N THR A 319 16.65 7.10 -2.66
CA THR A 319 15.19 7.24 -2.61
C THR A 319 14.79 7.96 -1.32
N LEU A 320 14.07 9.07 -1.50
CA LEU A 320 13.39 9.81 -0.45
C LEU A 320 11.91 9.51 -0.54
N THR A 321 11.34 9.12 0.59
CA THR A 321 9.97 8.65 0.69
C THR A 321 9.20 9.52 1.66
N PHE A 322 8.06 10.04 1.25
CA PHE A 322 7.08 10.68 2.12
C PHE A 322 6.04 9.65 2.57
N ALA A 323 5.89 9.46 3.88
CA ALA A 323 4.81 8.66 4.45
C ALA A 323 3.89 9.59 5.26
N HIS A 324 2.61 9.26 5.35
CA HIS A 324 1.77 9.95 6.31
C HIS A 324 2.32 9.79 7.73
N HIS A 325 2.29 10.86 8.51
CA HIS A 325 2.65 10.78 9.91
C HIS A 325 1.63 9.91 10.65
N HIS A 326 2.11 8.89 11.36
CA HIS A 326 1.30 8.01 12.17
C HIS A 326 1.92 7.89 13.57
N ALA A 327 1.06 7.74 14.57
CA ALA A 327 1.49 7.40 15.93
C ALA A 327 2.18 6.02 15.93
N GLU A 328 3.19 5.86 16.78
CA GLU A 328 3.95 4.62 16.86
C GLU A 328 3.06 3.46 17.35
N ILE A 329 2.98 2.39 16.55
CA ILE A 329 2.31 1.15 16.94
C ILE A 329 3.38 0.15 17.37
N SER A 330 3.40 -0.15 18.66
CA SER A 330 4.32 -1.11 19.25
C SER A 330 3.75 -2.54 19.28
N GLY A 331 4.64 -3.53 19.33
CA GLY A 331 4.27 -4.92 19.60
C GLY A 331 3.87 -5.76 18.39
N PHE A 332 3.80 -5.19 17.17
CA PHE A 332 3.58 -5.98 15.95
C PHE A 332 4.69 -6.98 15.67
N LYS A 333 5.93 -6.60 15.99
CA LYS A 333 7.07 -7.50 15.91
C LYS A 333 6.89 -8.71 16.83
N LEU A 334 6.54 -8.46 18.08
CA LEU A 334 6.27 -9.51 19.06
C LEU A 334 5.13 -10.41 18.60
N PHE A 335 4.06 -9.82 18.07
CA PHE A 335 2.95 -10.55 17.48
C PHE A 335 3.42 -11.52 16.39
N LEU A 336 4.26 -11.08 15.45
CA LEU A 336 4.78 -11.95 14.40
C LEU A 336 5.70 -13.05 14.91
N GLN A 337 6.48 -12.77 15.96
CA GLN A 337 7.27 -13.80 16.64
C GLN A 337 6.37 -14.87 17.29
N THR A 338 5.21 -14.50 17.86
CA THR A 338 4.23 -15.47 18.38
C THR A 338 3.58 -16.32 17.28
N LEU A 339 3.49 -15.78 16.06
CA LEU A 339 2.99 -16.51 14.88
C LEU A 339 4.03 -17.46 14.28
N SER A 340 5.31 -17.27 14.57
CA SER A 340 6.41 -18.05 14.00
C SER A 340 6.33 -19.56 14.24
N PRO A 341 6.09 -20.07 15.48
CA PRO A 341 5.90 -21.52 15.68
C PRO A 341 4.59 -22.03 15.07
N LEU A 342 3.64 -21.13 14.80
CA LEU A 342 2.34 -21.44 14.24
C LEU A 342 2.32 -21.34 12.72
N THR A 343 3.39 -20.94 12.03
CA THR A 343 3.42 -20.76 10.57
C THR A 343 4.58 -21.56 9.98
N THR A 344 4.48 -21.99 8.71
CA THR A 344 5.65 -22.60 8.05
C THR A 344 6.69 -21.52 7.79
N ASN A 345 7.99 -21.81 7.91
CA ASN A 345 9.05 -20.84 7.62
C ASN A 345 8.95 -20.28 6.19
N THR A 346 8.34 -21.03 5.27
CA THR A 346 7.98 -20.59 3.91
C THR A 346 6.91 -19.51 3.86
N TYR A 347 5.95 -19.49 4.80
CA TYR A 347 4.91 -18.46 4.89
C TYR A 347 5.51 -17.13 5.35
N LEU A 348 6.35 -17.15 6.40
CA LEU A 348 7.07 -15.96 6.86
C LEU A 348 8.06 -15.43 5.81
N ALA A 349 8.78 -16.33 5.12
CA ALA A 349 9.67 -15.98 4.02
C ALA A 349 8.94 -15.54 2.73
N SER A 350 7.62 -15.76 2.65
CA SER A 350 6.77 -15.26 1.57
C SER A 350 6.12 -13.92 1.87
N LEU A 351 6.30 -13.42 3.10
CA LEU A 351 5.80 -12.10 3.43
C LEU A 351 6.62 -11.08 2.65
N ASP A 352 5.92 -10.20 1.97
CA ASP A 352 6.43 -9.21 1.04
C ASP A 352 7.70 -8.45 1.54
N TRP A 353 7.76 -8.09 2.81
CA TRP A 353 8.89 -7.45 3.49
C TRP A 353 10.08 -8.34 3.91
N MET A 354 9.98 -9.67 3.76
CA MET A 354 10.93 -10.67 4.25
C MET A 354 11.29 -11.65 3.13
N ASN A 355 11.82 -11.15 2.02
CA ASN A 355 12.35 -12.02 0.98
C ASN A 355 13.74 -12.52 1.39
N PHE A 356 13.79 -13.68 2.05
CA PHE A 356 15.02 -14.44 2.20
C PHE A 356 15.36 -15.11 0.87
N ASN A 357 16.66 -15.22 0.56
CA ASN A 357 17.18 -15.84 -0.66
C ASN A 357 16.52 -17.19 -0.96
N CYS A 358 15.46 -17.18 -1.77
CA CYS A 358 14.80 -18.36 -2.29
C CYS A 358 15.11 -18.45 -3.79
N GLU A 359 15.77 -19.51 -4.25
CA GLU A 359 15.92 -19.76 -5.69
C GLU A 359 14.56 -20.01 -6.34
N VAL A 360 14.18 -19.24 -7.35
CA VAL A 360 13.00 -19.56 -8.16
C VAL A 360 13.45 -20.57 -9.21
N SER A 361 12.77 -21.72 -9.33
CA SER A 361 13.17 -22.71 -10.34
C SER A 361 13.03 -22.12 -11.76
N ALA A 362 14.16 -21.94 -12.46
CA ALA A 362 14.22 -21.32 -13.78
C ALA A 362 13.38 -22.05 -14.86
N SER A 363 13.10 -23.35 -14.67
CA SER A 363 12.36 -24.15 -15.65
C SER A 363 10.85 -23.86 -15.68
N ASN A 364 10.26 -23.43 -14.55
CA ASN A 364 8.80 -23.33 -14.43
C ASN A 364 8.31 -21.97 -13.91
N CYS A 365 9.19 -21.09 -13.38
CA CYS A 365 8.83 -19.80 -12.78
C CYS A 365 7.63 -19.86 -11.79
N LYS A 366 7.34 -21.02 -11.19
CA LYS A 366 6.17 -21.28 -10.34
C LYS A 366 6.51 -21.76 -8.93
N THR A 367 7.78 -22.10 -8.66
CA THR A 367 8.17 -22.73 -7.38
C THR A 367 9.40 -22.07 -6.79
N LEU A 368 9.26 -21.56 -5.57
CA LEU A 368 10.37 -21.15 -4.71
C LEU A 368 11.07 -22.43 -4.18
N LYS A 369 12.37 -22.55 -4.41
CA LYS A 369 13.28 -23.57 -3.89
C LYS A 369 14.33 -22.91 -2.99
N ASN A 370 14.95 -23.68 -2.10
CA ASN A 370 16.13 -23.26 -1.32
C ASN A 370 15.95 -21.96 -0.50
N CYS A 371 14.77 -21.71 0.06
CA CYS A 371 14.59 -20.64 1.04
C CYS A 371 15.38 -20.96 2.32
N LEU A 372 16.34 -20.11 2.70
CA LEU A 372 17.02 -20.20 3.99
C LEU A 372 16.02 -20.02 5.13
N SER A 373 15.54 -21.13 5.67
CA SER A 373 14.43 -21.21 6.62
C SER A 373 14.73 -20.64 8.01
N ASN A 374 15.99 -20.42 8.36
CA ASN A 374 16.42 -19.96 9.69
C ASN A 374 16.76 -18.46 9.73
N ALA A 375 17.01 -17.86 8.56
CA ALA A 375 17.37 -16.45 8.46
C ALA A 375 16.21 -15.52 8.85
N SER A 376 14.95 -15.95 8.74
CA SER A 376 13.78 -15.14 9.11
C SER A 376 13.62 -14.90 10.60
N LEU A 377 13.82 -15.94 11.41
CA LEU A 377 13.79 -15.86 12.86
C LEU A 377 15.02 -15.13 13.41
N GLU A 378 16.20 -15.38 12.84
CA GLU A 378 17.41 -14.63 13.20
C GLU A 378 17.29 -13.15 12.81
N TRP A 379 16.78 -12.82 11.61
CA TRP A 379 16.55 -11.43 11.17
C TRP A 379 15.52 -10.70 12.04
N LEU A 380 14.40 -11.37 12.37
CA LEU A 380 13.41 -10.87 13.34
C LEU A 380 14.01 -10.67 14.74
N GLY A 381 14.99 -11.50 15.12
CA GLY A 381 15.72 -11.39 16.37
C GLY A 381 16.81 -10.31 16.37
N LEU A 382 17.43 -10.04 15.21
CA LEU A 382 18.57 -9.13 15.03
C LEU A 382 18.17 -7.66 14.95
N GLN A 383 16.95 -7.34 14.52
CA GLN A 383 16.47 -5.97 14.49
C GLN A 383 16.20 -5.47 15.93
N THR A 384 16.79 -4.35 16.31
CA THR A 384 16.52 -3.70 17.62
C THR A 384 15.23 -2.86 17.61
N PHE A 385 14.67 -2.58 16.43
CA PHE A 385 13.53 -1.69 16.23
C PHE A 385 12.24 -2.46 15.94
N ASP A 386 11.10 -1.84 16.27
CA ASP A 386 9.78 -2.36 15.91
C ASP A 386 9.57 -2.29 14.39
N MET A 387 8.83 -3.26 13.89
CA MET A 387 8.61 -3.43 12.46
C MET A 387 7.65 -2.38 11.93
N ALA A 388 8.12 -1.51 11.03
CA ALA A 388 7.35 -0.37 10.55
C ALA A 388 6.15 -0.80 9.68
N PHE A 389 4.97 -0.31 10.05
CA PHE A 389 3.77 -0.38 9.21
C PHE A 389 3.95 0.55 7.99
N ASN A 390 3.45 0.13 6.84
CA ASN A 390 3.20 1.06 5.74
C ASN A 390 1.83 1.76 5.94
N ASP A 391 1.58 2.84 5.21
CA ASP A 391 0.35 3.64 5.34
C ASP A 391 -0.92 2.77 5.22
N ALA A 392 -0.95 1.82 4.28
CA ALA A 392 -2.07 0.92 4.08
C ALA A 392 -2.31 -0.05 5.25
N ASN A 393 -1.26 -0.45 5.97
CA ASN A 393 -1.41 -1.24 7.19
C ASN A 393 -1.97 -0.38 8.34
N TYR A 394 -1.57 0.90 8.42
CA TYR A 394 -2.15 1.85 9.38
C TYR A 394 -3.63 2.10 9.09
N ASP A 395 -4.01 2.24 7.83
CA ASP A 395 -5.42 2.37 7.42
C ASP A 395 -6.28 1.19 7.94
N ILE A 396 -5.76 -0.04 7.83
CA ILE A 396 -6.42 -1.25 8.34
C ILE A 396 -6.52 -1.22 9.87
N TYR A 397 -5.43 -0.85 10.53
CA TYR A 397 -5.37 -0.75 11.99
C TYR A 397 -6.41 0.26 12.52
N ASP A 398 -6.46 1.44 11.90
CA ASP A 398 -7.40 2.51 12.20
C ASP A 398 -8.85 2.04 12.00
N ALA A 399 -9.14 1.35 10.89
CA ALA A 399 -10.47 0.83 10.59
C ALA A 399 -10.96 -0.14 11.67
N VAL A 400 -10.10 -1.05 12.13
CA VAL A 400 -10.43 -2.02 13.19
C VAL A 400 -10.74 -1.31 14.50
N HIS A 401 -9.94 -0.31 14.89
CA HIS A 401 -10.17 0.45 16.11
C HIS A 401 -11.48 1.24 16.05
N ILE A 402 -11.79 1.86 14.91
CA ILE A 402 -13.04 2.59 14.75
C ILE A 402 -14.25 1.67 14.86
N VAL A 403 -14.18 0.48 14.27
CA VAL A 403 -15.23 -0.53 14.42
C VAL A 403 -15.35 -1.00 15.87
N ALA A 404 -14.22 -1.22 16.56
CA ALA A 404 -14.23 -1.59 17.97
C ALA A 404 -14.89 -0.51 18.85
N HIS A 405 -14.52 0.75 18.66
CA HIS A 405 -15.11 1.87 19.39
C HIS A 405 -16.60 2.04 19.10
N PHE A 406 -17.05 1.81 17.86
CA PHE A 406 -18.47 1.79 17.53
C PHE A 406 -19.23 0.72 18.32
N TYR A 407 -18.72 -0.51 18.36
CA TYR A 407 -19.34 -1.58 19.14
C TYR A 407 -19.30 -1.31 20.64
N GLN A 408 -18.22 -0.69 21.15
CA GLN A 408 -18.13 -0.27 22.54
C GLN A 408 -19.19 0.78 22.90
N GLU A 409 -19.35 1.81 22.06
CA GLU A 409 -20.38 2.84 22.26
C GLU A 409 -21.79 2.20 22.26
N LYS A 410 -22.02 1.23 21.38
CA LYS A 410 -23.27 0.47 21.34
C LYS A 410 -23.53 -0.31 22.64
N LEU A 411 -22.51 -0.96 23.21
CA LEU A 411 -22.60 -1.66 24.50
C LEU A 411 -22.95 -0.68 25.63
N LEU A 412 -22.27 0.47 25.69
CA LEU A 412 -22.51 1.50 26.70
C LEU A 412 -23.93 2.08 26.63
N GLN A 413 -24.53 2.14 25.44
CA GLN A 413 -25.91 2.59 25.24
C GLN A 413 -26.98 1.52 25.57
N GLY A 414 -26.59 0.33 26.05
CA GLY A 414 -27.51 -0.71 26.51
C GLY A 414 -28.39 -1.31 25.41
N MET A 415 -27.91 -1.31 24.16
CA MET A 415 -28.70 -1.60 22.96
C MET A 415 -28.83 -3.08 22.58
N ASP A 416 -28.49 -4.01 23.49
CA ASP A 416 -28.61 -5.46 23.23
C ASP A 416 -30.06 -5.96 23.16
N ASN A 417 -31.05 -5.15 23.56
CA ASN A 417 -32.45 -5.59 23.71
C ASN A 417 -33.48 -5.01 22.72
N VAL A 418 -33.07 -4.26 21.68
CA VAL A 418 -34.05 -3.69 20.72
C VAL A 418 -33.99 -4.41 19.38
N LYS A 419 -35.05 -5.17 19.09
CA LYS A 419 -35.36 -5.78 17.79
C LYS A 419 -35.27 -4.72 16.67
N GLY A 420 -34.11 -4.61 16.04
CA GLY A 420 -33.86 -3.58 15.03
C GLY A 420 -32.50 -3.73 14.37
N HIS A 421 -32.22 -4.91 13.82
CA HIS A 421 -30.91 -5.28 13.30
C HIS A 421 -30.45 -4.49 12.06
N GLN A 422 -31.40 -4.00 11.25
CA GLN A 422 -31.19 -3.11 10.09
C GLN A 422 -30.77 -1.68 10.49
N TYR A 423 -30.98 -1.27 11.75
CA TYR A 423 -30.61 0.07 12.25
C TYR A 423 -29.12 0.20 12.60
N ASN A 424 -28.36 -0.90 12.62
CA ASN A 424 -26.97 -0.89 13.09
C ASN A 424 -25.99 -0.24 12.08
N CYS A 425 -26.09 -0.55 10.78
CA CYS A 425 -25.19 0.04 9.77
C CYS A 425 -25.51 1.48 9.44
N LEU A 426 -26.79 1.85 9.40
CA LEU A 426 -27.21 3.24 9.27
C LEU A 426 -26.74 4.09 10.46
N LYS A 427 -26.68 3.50 11.67
CA LYS A 427 -26.14 4.17 12.85
C LYS A 427 -24.62 4.29 12.78
N LEU A 428 -23.90 3.24 12.41
CA LEU A 428 -22.46 3.31 12.14
C LEU A 428 -22.16 4.41 11.12
N HIS A 429 -22.87 4.42 9.98
CA HIS A 429 -22.78 5.46 8.95
C HIS A 429 -23.05 6.87 9.51
N SER A 430 -24.10 7.04 10.33
CA SER A 430 -24.42 8.32 10.98
C SER A 430 -23.32 8.81 11.91
N ILE A 431 -22.68 7.91 12.65
CA ILE A 431 -21.55 8.23 13.53
C ILE A 431 -20.33 8.60 12.67
N LEU A 432 -19.94 7.75 11.71
CA LEU A 432 -18.81 7.99 10.81
C LEU A 432 -18.91 9.33 10.07
N ARG A 433 -20.12 9.80 9.76
CA ARG A 433 -20.35 11.10 9.11
C ARG A 433 -20.16 12.31 10.03
N LYS A 434 -20.21 12.13 11.36
CA LYS A 434 -20.29 13.21 12.36
C LYS A 434 -19.04 13.37 13.21
N THR A 435 -18.17 12.36 13.35
CA THR A 435 -17.19 12.32 14.45
C THR A 435 -15.72 12.43 14.05
N TYR A 436 -14.94 12.96 15.00
CA TYR A 436 -13.52 12.73 15.19
C TYR A 436 -13.39 11.45 16.04
N PHE A 437 -12.59 10.48 15.59
CA PHE A 437 -12.25 9.31 16.40
C PHE A 437 -10.86 9.47 16.99
N THR A 438 -10.79 9.60 18.31
CA THR A 438 -9.54 9.56 19.06
C THR A 438 -9.51 8.26 19.83
N TYR A 439 -8.62 7.35 19.46
CA TYR A 439 -8.46 6.08 20.17
C TYR A 439 -7.02 5.82 20.61
N THR A 440 -6.08 6.68 20.23
CA THR A 440 -4.74 6.81 20.84
C THR A 440 -4.52 8.26 21.25
N VAL A 441 -3.69 8.49 22.28
CA VAL A 441 -3.42 9.82 22.85
C VAL A 441 -2.84 10.80 21.82
N GLU A 442 -2.20 10.29 20.77
CA GLU A 442 -1.52 11.08 19.74
C GLU A 442 -2.27 11.16 18.39
N LYS A 443 -3.41 10.46 18.20
CA LYS A 443 -4.07 10.39 16.88
C LYS A 443 -5.55 10.73 16.90
N ASN A 444 -5.91 11.73 16.10
CA ASN A 444 -7.29 12.03 15.71
C ASN A 444 -7.53 11.51 14.28
N VAL A 445 -8.41 10.53 14.12
CA VAL A 445 -8.88 10.09 12.80
C VAL A 445 -10.16 10.84 12.44
N VAL A 446 -10.14 11.60 11.35
CA VAL A 446 -11.30 12.31 10.84
C VAL A 446 -11.93 11.51 9.71
N MET A 447 -13.16 11.05 9.94
CA MET A 447 -13.94 10.30 8.96
C MET A 447 -14.82 11.19 8.08
N ASN A 448 -15.08 12.42 8.52
CA ASN A 448 -15.78 13.41 7.71
C ASN A 448 -14.86 13.91 6.60
N GLN A 449 -14.98 13.31 5.41
CA GLN A 449 -14.20 13.66 4.21
C GLN A 449 -14.39 15.12 3.75
N LYS A 450 -15.37 15.85 4.30
CA LYS A 450 -15.59 17.28 4.01
C LYS A 450 -14.73 18.22 4.85
N GLU A 451 -14.25 17.78 6.02
CA GLU A 451 -13.39 18.60 6.88
C GLU A 451 -11.92 18.35 6.52
N GLN A 452 -11.25 19.40 6.03
CA GLN A 452 -9.85 19.33 5.58
C GLN A 452 -8.90 19.47 6.77
N LEU A 453 -8.58 18.36 7.45
CA LEU A 453 -7.29 18.31 8.14
C LEU A 453 -6.18 18.23 7.10
N LYS A 454 -5.12 19.00 7.33
CA LYS A 454 -3.94 18.99 6.47
C LYS A 454 -3.02 17.87 6.95
N ALA A 455 -2.67 16.95 6.07
CA ALA A 455 -1.82 15.82 6.41
C ALA A 455 -0.40 16.27 6.80
N GLU A 456 0.15 15.65 7.84
CA GLU A 456 1.57 15.70 8.19
C GLU A 456 2.29 14.51 7.55
N TYR A 457 3.57 14.67 7.25
CA TYR A 457 4.36 13.65 6.56
C TYR A 457 5.68 13.41 7.28
N ASP A 458 5.99 12.14 7.51
CA ASP A 458 7.33 11.72 7.86
C ASP A 458 8.15 11.52 6.58
N ILE A 459 9.41 11.97 6.61
CA ILE A 459 10.32 11.90 5.47
C ILE A 459 11.37 10.85 5.78
N PHE A 460 11.51 9.89 4.89
CA PHE A 460 12.43 8.77 5.02
C PHE A 460 13.43 8.72 3.89
N GLN A 461 14.60 8.17 4.18
CA GLN A 461 15.57 7.78 3.19
C GLN A 461 15.69 6.25 3.18
N ILE A 462 15.69 5.65 1.98
CA ILE A 462 15.91 4.22 1.81
C ILE A 462 17.40 3.95 1.66
N TRP A 463 17.95 3.19 2.60
CA TRP A 463 19.34 2.76 2.65
C TRP A 463 19.45 1.34 2.15
N ASN A 464 20.10 1.16 1.00
CA ASN A 464 20.30 -0.15 0.41
C ASN A 464 21.70 -0.66 0.76
N PHE A 465 21.76 -1.82 1.38
CA PHE A 465 23.00 -2.50 1.74
C PHE A 465 23.27 -3.66 0.78
N PRO A 466 24.56 -4.06 0.65
CA PRO A 466 24.90 -5.30 -0.03
C PRO A 466 24.10 -6.49 0.52
N ASN A 467 23.80 -7.47 -0.35
CA ASN A 467 22.94 -8.64 -0.05
C ASN A 467 21.42 -8.38 -0.01
N GLY A 468 20.94 -7.24 -0.52
CA GLY A 468 19.51 -7.00 -0.69
C GLY A 468 18.78 -6.49 0.55
N LEU A 469 19.52 -6.05 1.58
CA LEU A 469 18.92 -5.47 2.78
C LEU A 469 18.63 -3.98 2.55
N GLY A 470 17.36 -3.59 2.60
CA GLY A 470 16.92 -2.19 2.60
C GLY A 470 16.50 -1.76 4.01
N LEU A 471 17.00 -0.62 4.50
CA LEU A 471 16.54 0.03 5.73
C LEU A 471 15.85 1.36 5.39
N LYS A 472 14.69 1.59 6.00
CA LYS A 472 13.96 2.85 5.89
C LYS A 472 14.27 3.72 7.11
N VAL A 473 15.03 4.78 6.92
CA VAL A 473 15.51 5.66 8.01
C VAL A 473 14.73 6.96 7.98
N LYS A 474 14.12 7.35 9.11
CA LYS A 474 13.40 8.63 9.22
C LYS A 474 14.42 9.76 9.29
N ILE A 475 14.39 10.66 8.30
CA ILE A 475 15.29 11.81 8.18
C ILE A 475 14.61 13.15 8.48
N GLY A 476 13.30 13.14 8.72
CA GLY A 476 12.60 14.36 9.11
C GLY A 476 11.08 14.23 9.07
N MET A 477 10.43 15.39 9.11
CA MET A 477 8.99 15.54 9.13
C MET A 477 8.58 16.86 8.47
N PHE A 478 7.42 16.86 7.84
CA PHE A 478 6.73 18.04 7.36
C PHE A 478 5.39 18.20 8.06
N SER A 479 5.12 19.38 8.60
CA SER A 479 3.82 19.72 9.17
C SER A 479 3.29 21.05 8.61
N PRO A 480 2.11 21.04 7.96
CA PRO A 480 1.50 22.23 7.39
C PRO A 480 0.89 23.15 8.46
N TYR A 481 0.89 22.75 9.73
CA TYR A 481 0.36 23.52 10.86
C TYR A 481 1.37 24.55 11.38
N PHE A 482 2.66 24.41 11.08
CA PHE A 482 3.67 25.39 11.44
C PHE A 482 3.69 26.60 10.48
N PRO A 483 4.22 27.76 10.94
CA PRO A 483 4.41 28.94 10.09
C PRO A 483 5.29 28.65 8.87
N TYR A 484 5.08 29.41 7.79
CA TYR A 484 5.90 29.33 6.58
C TYR A 484 7.40 29.42 6.90
N GLY A 485 8.19 28.51 6.34
CA GLY A 485 9.63 28.38 6.60
C GLY A 485 9.99 27.49 7.80
N GLN A 486 9.03 27.10 8.64
CA GLN A 486 9.24 26.18 9.77
C GLN A 486 8.46 24.86 9.61
N GLN A 487 7.82 24.67 8.46
CA GLN A 487 6.98 23.50 8.18
C GLN A 487 7.79 22.23 7.94
N LEU A 488 9.05 22.36 7.51
CA LEU A 488 9.94 21.25 7.25
C LEU A 488 11.01 21.17 8.33
N HIS A 489 11.13 20.01 8.97
CA HIS A 489 12.17 19.69 9.93
C HIS A 489 12.97 18.49 9.43
N LEU A 490 14.28 18.64 9.28
CA LEU A 490 15.18 17.57 8.82
C LEU A 490 16.29 17.34 9.84
N TYR A 491 16.65 16.07 10.02
CA TYR A 491 17.81 15.63 10.77
C TYR A 491 18.99 15.55 9.80
N GLU A 492 19.60 16.68 9.46
CA GLU A 492 20.63 16.76 8.41
C GLU A 492 21.86 15.88 8.69
N ASP A 493 22.16 15.64 9.96
CA ASP A 493 23.28 14.84 10.44
C ASP A 493 23.20 13.35 10.07
N ILE A 494 21.98 12.85 9.81
CA ILE A 494 21.74 11.45 9.43
C ILE A 494 21.48 11.28 7.93
N ILE A 495 21.47 12.35 7.13
CA ILE A 495 21.23 12.25 5.69
C ILE A 495 22.53 11.83 4.98
N GLU A 496 22.52 10.64 4.37
CA GLU A 496 23.66 10.14 3.59
C GLU A 496 23.41 10.28 2.10
N TRP A 497 24.29 11.00 1.39
CA TRP A 497 24.23 11.09 -0.07
C TRP A 497 25.21 10.15 -0.74
N ALA A 498 24.91 9.88 -2.01
CA ALA A 498 25.64 8.96 -2.87
C ALA A 498 27.17 9.15 -2.95
N THR A 499 27.66 10.32 -2.57
CA THR A 499 29.07 10.73 -2.64
C THR A 499 29.83 10.51 -1.34
N GLY A 500 29.22 9.93 -0.30
CA GLY A 500 29.84 9.80 1.04
C GLY A 500 30.03 11.15 1.74
N SER A 501 29.35 12.19 1.25
CA SER A 501 29.41 13.56 1.78
C SER A 501 28.04 13.98 2.30
N THR A 502 28.00 14.59 3.47
CA THR A 502 26.78 15.19 4.06
C THR A 502 26.30 16.45 3.34
N LYS A 503 27.03 16.90 2.30
CA LYS A 503 26.65 18.02 1.44
C LYS A 503 26.29 17.51 0.05
N VAL A 504 25.11 17.88 -0.44
CA VAL A 504 24.70 17.66 -1.83
C VAL A 504 25.66 18.42 -2.74
N GLY A 505 26.47 17.69 -3.52
CA GLY A 505 27.29 18.29 -4.56
C GLY A 505 26.41 18.87 -5.66
N LEU A 506 26.40 20.20 -5.81
CA LEU A 506 25.93 20.86 -7.02
C LEU A 506 26.98 20.61 -8.10
N THR A 507 26.73 19.64 -8.99
CA THR A 507 27.42 19.52 -10.27
C THR A 507 26.41 19.33 -11.38
#